data_AF-A0A178X900-F1
#
_entry.id   AF-A0A178X900-F1
#
_cell.length_a   1.000
_cell.length_b   1.000
_cell.length_c   1.000
_cell.angle_alpha   90.00
_cell.angle_beta   90.00
_cell.angle_gamma   90.00
#
_symmetry.space_group_name_H-M   'P 1'
#
loop_
_entity.id
_entity.type
_entity.pdbx_description
1 polymer ?
#
loop_
_entity_poly.entity_id
_entity_poly.type
_entity_poly.pdbx_seq_one_letter_code
_entity_poly.pdbx_strand_id
1 'polypeptide(L)' 'MECAFCTSGIDHCHGTLVVHPDRGFAECTDPSCLDLDRVRHGLIIDCHTLDAGCACTGAEKPLLRQAS' A
#
# COMPACT_ATOMS: atom_id res chain seq x y z
N MET A 1 16.86 -18.50 1.95
CA MET A 1 15.52 -19.11 2.15
C MET A 1 14.72 -18.81 0.90
N GLU A 2 14.21 -19.85 0.24
CA GLU A 2 13.36 -19.71 -0.94
C GLU A 2 11.91 -19.37 -0.52
N CYS A 3 11.24 -18.52 -1.28
CA CYS A 3 9.83 -18.22 -1.06
C CYS A 3 9.00 -19.42 -1.51
N ALA A 4 8.21 -20.02 -0.61
CA ALA A 4 7.38 -21.18 -0.92
C ALA A 4 6.36 -20.90 -2.03
N PHE A 5 5.85 -19.67 -2.14
CA PHE A 5 4.94 -19.26 -3.21
C PHE A 5 5.64 -19.22 -4.57
N CYS A 6 6.90 -18.73 -4.64
CA CYS A 6 7.71 -18.79 -5.86
C CYS A 6 7.95 -20.24 -6.29
N THR A 7 8.38 -21.10 -5.36
CA THR A 7 8.65 -22.51 -5.64
C THR A 7 7.38 -23.25 -6.10
N SER A 8 6.21 -22.82 -5.63
CA SER A 8 4.91 -23.38 -6.02
C SER A 8 4.28 -22.73 -7.26
N GLY A 9 4.93 -21.72 -7.86
CA GLY A 9 4.39 -20.98 -9.01
C GLY A 9 3.10 -20.20 -8.73
N ILE A 10 2.84 -19.88 -7.46
CA ILE A 10 1.68 -19.10 -7.06
C ILE A 10 1.96 -17.63 -7.35
N ASP A 11 0.98 -16.96 -7.96
CA ASP A 11 1.06 -15.53 -8.23
C ASP A 11 0.99 -14.71 -6.93
N HIS A 12 2.04 -13.93 -6.64
CA HIS A 12 2.16 -13.11 -5.44
C HIS A 12 3.13 -11.95 -5.64
N CYS A 13 3.08 -10.99 -4.73
CA CYS A 13 4.01 -9.88 -4.62
C CYS A 13 4.84 -10.00 -3.33
N HIS A 14 6.12 -9.62 -3.39
CA HIS A 14 7.02 -9.55 -2.24
C HIS A 14 7.02 -8.19 -1.55
N GLY A 15 6.40 -7.18 -2.16
CA GLY A 15 6.23 -5.88 -1.54
C GLY A 15 5.22 -5.96 -0.38
N THR A 16 5.29 -4.96 0.49
CA THR A 16 4.30 -4.76 1.55
C THR A 16 3.16 -3.93 0.99
N LEU A 17 1.93 -4.44 1.10
CA LEU A 17 0.74 -3.67 0.77
C LEU A 17 0.37 -2.80 1.97
N VAL A 18 0.53 -1.50 1.83
CA VAL A 18 0.09 -0.51 2.81
C VAL A 18 -1.33 -0.07 2.46
N VAL A 19 -2.26 -0.25 3.38
CA VAL A 19 -3.66 0.15 3.20
C VAL A 19 -3.88 1.50 3.88
N HIS A 20 -4.54 2.42 3.17
CA HIS A 20 -4.92 3.74 3.68
C HIS A 20 -6.44 3.81 3.87
N PRO A 21 -7.00 3.28 4.98
CA PRO A 21 -8.45 3.20 5.18
C PRO A 21 -9.13 4.58 5.10
N ASP A 22 -8.50 5.63 5.64
CA ASP A 22 -9.00 7.02 5.61
C ASP A 22 -9.02 7.66 4.22
N ARG A 23 -8.30 7.07 3.25
CA ARG A 23 -8.23 7.57 1.87
C ARG A 23 -8.82 6.60 0.85
N GLY A 24 -9.15 5.38 1.26
CA GLY A 24 -9.76 4.36 0.41
C GLY A 24 -8.84 3.82 -0.68
N PHE A 25 -7.51 3.94 -0.54
CA PHE A 25 -6.55 3.37 -1.49
C PHE A 25 -5.50 2.51 -0.77
N ALA A 26 -4.72 1.77 -1.55
CA ALA A 26 -3.56 1.04 -1.08
C ALA A 26 -2.33 1.40 -1.92
N GLU A 27 -1.14 1.17 -1.40
CA GLU A 27 0.12 1.26 -2.12
C GLU A 27 0.98 0.04 -1.82
N CYS A 28 1.79 -0.38 -2.78
CA CYS A 28 2.77 -1.45 -2.56
C CYS A 28 4.15 -0.82 -2.47
N THR A 29 4.98 -1.30 -1.54
CA THR A 29 6.38 -0.83 -1.43
C THR A 29 7.24 -1.27 -2.62
N ASP A 30 6.75 -2.19 -3.46
CA ASP A 30 7.41 -2.55 -4.72
C ASP A 30 6.93 -1.63 -5.86
N PRO A 31 7.81 -0.79 -6.45
CA PRO A 31 7.43 0.16 -7.50
C PRO A 31 7.05 -0.51 -8.82
N SER A 32 7.39 -1.79 -9.01
CA SER A 32 6.96 -2.59 -10.16
C SER A 32 5.60 -3.27 -9.98
N CYS A 33 5.01 -3.21 -8.79
CA CYS A 33 3.70 -3.81 -8.53
C CYS A 33 2.59 -2.91 -9.08
N LEU A 34 1.85 -3.42 -10.07
CA LEU A 34 0.75 -2.70 -10.73
C LEU A 34 -0.65 -3.15 -10.26
N ASP A 35 -0.70 -4.19 -9.43
CA ASP A 35 -1.94 -4.84 -9.02
C ASP A 35 -1.94 -4.93 -7.50
N LEU A 36 -2.81 -4.14 -6.90
CA LEU A 36 -2.88 -3.92 -5.46
C LEU A 36 -3.93 -4.80 -4.79
N ASP A 37 -4.36 -5.88 -5.45
CA ASP A 37 -5.28 -6.82 -4.84
C ASP A 37 -4.64 -7.49 -3.61
N ARG A 38 -5.41 -7.55 -2.53
CA ARG A 38 -4.97 -8.09 -1.24
C ARG A 38 -4.58 -9.56 -1.35
N VAL A 39 -5.20 -10.32 -2.25
CA VAL A 39 -4.92 -11.76 -2.40
C VAL A 39 -3.49 -12.03 -2.88
N ARG A 40 -2.89 -11.08 -3.61
CA ARG A 40 -1.52 -11.21 -4.13
C ARG A 40 -0.45 -10.86 -3.10
N HIS A 41 -0.81 -10.20 -2.01
CA HIS A 41 0.16 -9.66 -1.04
C HIS A 41 0.18 -10.51 0.22
N GLY A 42 1.33 -11.16 0.47
CA GLY A 42 1.53 -11.94 1.69
C GLY A 42 1.67 -11.10 2.95
N LEU A 43 2.08 -9.83 2.80
CA LEU A 43 2.19 -8.87 3.89
C LEU A 43 1.34 -7.64 3.60
N ILE A 44 0.37 -7.40 4.47
CA ILE A 44 -0.55 -6.27 4.42
C ILE A 44 -0.48 -5.55 5.76
N ILE A 45 -0.27 -4.23 5.72
CA ILE A 45 -0.26 -3.38 6.91
C ILE A 45 -1.26 -2.24 6.74
N ASP A 46 -1.83 -1.78 7.86
CA ASP A 46 -2.65 -0.58 7.87
C ASP A 46 -1.76 0.62 8.13
N CYS A 47 -1.95 1.72 7.42
CA CYS A 47 -1.07 2.88 7.54
C CYS A 47 -1.04 3.49 8.95
N HIS A 48 -2.06 3.23 9.78
CA HIS A 48 -2.10 3.65 11.17
C HIS A 48 -1.13 2.90 12.08
N THR A 49 -0.62 1.74 11.66
CA THR A 49 0.35 0.96 12.46
C THR A 49 1.78 1.44 12.28
N LEU A 50 2.03 2.45 11.44
CA LEU A 50 3.35 3.03 11.24
C LEU A 50 3.73 3.91 12.44
N ASP A 51 4.84 3.60 13.12
CA ASP A 51 5.30 4.36 14.30
C ASP A 51 5.51 5.86 14.04
N ALA A 52 5.97 6.21 12.84
CA ALA A 52 6.18 7.60 12.43
C ALA A 52 4.89 8.32 11.98
N GLY A 53 3.76 7.60 11.93
CA GLY A 53 2.54 8.04 11.26
C GLY A 53 2.66 8.00 9.73
N CYS A 54 1.51 8.11 9.06
CA CYS A 54 1.42 8.14 7.60
C CYS A 54 1.16 9.57 7.11
N ALA A 55 1.82 10.01 6.04
CA ALA A 55 1.52 11.31 5.44
C ALA A 55 0.04 11.44 5.01
N CYS A 56 -0.61 10.31 4.72
CA CYS A 56 -2.02 10.25 4.40
C CYS A 56 -2.96 10.68 5.55
N THR A 57 -2.53 10.54 6.81
CA THR A 57 -3.31 10.92 8.01
C THR A 57 -3.11 12.39 8.38
N GLY A 58 -2.13 13.08 7.76
CA GLY A 58 -1.84 14.50 7.96
C GLY A 58 -2.34 15.38 6.81
N ALA A 59 -2.94 16.52 7.19
CA ALA A 59 -3.42 17.63 6.35
C ALA A 59 -4.35 17.28 5.17
N GLU A 60 -5.60 17.72 5.31
CA GLU A 60 -6.41 18.16 4.18
C GLU A 60 -5.56 18.93 3.17
N LYS A 61 -5.62 18.54 1.89
CA LYS A 61 -5.05 19.37 0.81
C LYS A 61 -5.61 20.78 1.03
N PRO A 62 -4.78 21.84 1.17
CA PRO A 62 -5.32 23.18 1.21
C PRO A 62 -6.15 23.32 -0.06
N LEU A 63 -7.45 23.57 0.11
CA LEU A 63 -8.37 23.82 -0.99
C LEU A 63 -7.71 24.89 -1.84
N LEU A 64 -7.13 24.49 -2.97
CA LEU A 64 -6.61 25.42 -3.95
C LEU A 64 -7.84 26.13 -4.50
N ARG A 65 -8.23 27.24 -3.86
CA ARG A 65 -9.16 28.22 -4.40
C ARG A 65 -8.52 28.78 -5.66
N GLN A 66 -8.66 28.08 -6.78
CA GLN A 66 -8.51 28.70 -8.09
C GLN A 66 -9.78 29.49 -8.33
N ALA A 67 -9.71 30.78 -7.98
CA ALA A 67 -10.59 31.78 -8.53
C ALA A 67 -10.18 32.03 -9.99
N SER A 68 -11.12 31.90 -10.92
CA SER A 68 -11.17 32.63 -12.20
C SER A 68 -12.62 32.64 -12.66
#